data_AF-A0A7C5NUI6-F1
#
_entry.id   AF-A0A7C5NUI6-F1
#
_cell.length_a   1.000
_cell.length_b   1.000
_cell.length_c   1.000
_cell.angle_alpha   90.00
_cell.angle_beta   90.00
_cell.angle_gamma   90.00
#
_symmetry.space_group_name_H-M   'P 1'
#
loop_
_entity.id
_entity.type
_entity.pdbx_description
1 polymer ?
#
loop_
_entity_poly.entity_id
_entity_poly.type
_entity_poly.pdbx_seq_one_letter_code
_entity_poly.pdbx_strand_id
1 'polypeptide(L)'
;MEFKDTDDLIRRLSILNDNIEATKKLTEFYAAARLKIDSSLFAKQYTDGSDDGGIDFYHIQDSTFIIFQTKFSASPRKANLSEILREIGKLKNTLTGVNPNRKAEEFVSQLRREVNNKDANLEIVWLTTNVVDQSVKEGVQKDINKWRAANGWQINIDFIVVDKHTLENVIYDVKHGYIPYTGKKTLKLEPAQWMENRWVETNIYSVVCTVNVNDLLRWFNTWEEIDRFLQKM
;
A
#
# COMPACT_ATOMS: atom_id res chain seq x y z
N MET A 1 13.34 -11.05 -9.83
CA MET A 1 13.00 -11.04 -11.27
C MET A 1 13.13 -9.60 -11.73
N GLU A 2 14.08 -9.28 -12.60
CA GLU A 2 14.26 -7.90 -13.07
C GLU A 2 13.40 -7.64 -14.32
N PHE A 3 12.42 -6.78 -14.17
CA PHE A 3 11.58 -6.27 -15.26
C PHE A 3 12.25 -5.05 -15.88
N LYS A 4 12.15 -4.87 -17.20
CA LYS A 4 12.73 -3.70 -17.87
C LYS A 4 11.94 -2.41 -17.60
N ASP A 5 10.63 -2.52 -17.59
CA ASP A 5 9.68 -1.43 -17.40
C ASP A 5 8.33 -2.10 -17.11
N THR A 6 7.31 -1.29 -16.87
CA THR A 6 5.96 -1.79 -16.55
C THR A 6 5.36 -2.55 -17.73
N ASP A 7 5.69 -2.19 -18.97
CA ASP A 7 5.18 -2.90 -20.16
C ASP A 7 5.83 -4.29 -20.30
N ASP A 8 7.12 -4.44 -19.98
CA ASP A 8 7.79 -5.74 -19.88
C ASP A 8 7.22 -6.59 -18.73
N LEU A 9 6.93 -5.98 -17.58
CA LEU A 9 6.21 -6.65 -16.48
C LEU A 9 4.86 -7.18 -16.96
N ILE A 10 4.01 -6.32 -17.52
CA ILE A 10 2.69 -6.70 -18.02
C ILE A 10 2.81 -7.80 -19.07
N ARG A 11 3.69 -7.63 -20.06
CA ARG A 11 3.89 -8.62 -21.13
C ARG A 11 4.30 -9.98 -20.58
N ARG A 12 5.21 -10.05 -19.60
CA ARG A 12 5.65 -11.31 -19.00
C ARG A 12 4.54 -11.96 -18.18
N LEU A 13 3.79 -11.19 -17.41
CA LEU A 13 2.66 -11.70 -16.64
C LEU A 13 1.53 -12.17 -17.55
N SER A 14 1.29 -11.50 -18.68
CA SER A 14 0.28 -11.90 -19.67
C SER A 14 0.55 -13.25 -20.35
N ILE A 15 1.80 -13.75 -20.32
CA ILE A 15 2.16 -15.07 -20.86
C ILE A 15 1.71 -16.19 -19.92
N LEU A 16 1.50 -15.87 -18.64
CA LEU A 16 0.87 -16.77 -17.69
C LEU A 16 -0.60 -16.85 -18.12
N ASN A 17 -1.01 -17.97 -18.73
CA ASN A 17 -2.36 -18.19 -19.26
C ASN A 17 -3.48 -18.20 -18.19
N ASP A 18 -3.20 -17.68 -17.00
CA ASP A 18 -4.08 -17.61 -15.83
C ASP A 18 -3.95 -16.23 -15.17
N ASN A 19 -5.07 -15.48 -15.17
CA ASN A 19 -5.16 -14.16 -14.54
C ASN A 19 -4.94 -14.24 -13.01
N ILE A 20 -5.25 -15.36 -12.38
CA ILE A 20 -5.03 -15.56 -10.95
C ILE A 20 -3.53 -15.62 -10.67
N GLU A 21 -2.80 -16.46 -11.40
CA GLU A 21 -1.34 -16.55 -11.27
C GLU A 21 -0.64 -15.22 -11.66
N ALA A 22 -1.12 -14.52 -12.70
CA ALA A 22 -0.62 -13.20 -13.05
C ALA A 22 -0.83 -12.16 -11.92
N THR A 23 -2.01 -12.18 -11.29
CA THR A 23 -2.33 -11.32 -10.13
C THR A 23 -1.41 -11.65 -8.96
N LYS A 24 -1.26 -12.93 -8.61
CA LYS A 24 -0.35 -13.40 -7.56
C LYS A 24 1.09 -12.95 -7.78
N LYS A 25 1.60 -13.10 -9.01
CA LYS A 25 2.97 -12.70 -9.36
C LYS A 25 3.17 -11.20 -9.33
N LEU A 26 2.15 -10.40 -9.69
CA LEU A 26 2.17 -8.96 -9.49
C LEU A 26 2.24 -8.59 -8.00
N THR A 27 1.41 -9.24 -7.16
CA THR A 27 1.42 -9.05 -5.71
C THR A 27 2.77 -9.43 -5.09
N GLU A 28 3.32 -10.59 -5.49
CA GLU A 28 4.63 -11.07 -5.03
C GLU A 28 5.75 -10.11 -5.41
N PHE A 29 5.76 -9.62 -6.66
CA PHE A 29 6.72 -8.62 -7.12
C PHE A 29 6.67 -7.36 -6.25
N TYR A 30 5.49 -6.78 -6.05
CA TYR A 30 5.35 -5.54 -5.29
C TYR A 30 5.68 -5.74 -3.80
N ALA A 31 5.24 -6.85 -3.19
CA ALA A 31 5.57 -7.18 -1.81
C ALA A 31 7.09 -7.35 -1.61
N ALA A 32 7.78 -8.05 -2.51
CA ALA A 32 9.22 -8.21 -2.45
C ALA A 32 9.97 -6.88 -2.67
N ALA A 33 9.53 -6.08 -3.64
CA ALA A 33 10.14 -4.79 -3.95
C ALA A 33 10.01 -3.80 -2.78
N ARG A 34 8.81 -3.70 -2.21
CA ARG A 34 8.40 -2.61 -1.33
C ARG A 34 8.48 -2.98 0.15
N LEU A 35 8.14 -4.22 0.52
CA LEU A 35 8.11 -4.72 1.90
C LEU A 35 9.25 -5.69 2.23
N LYS A 36 10.11 -6.04 1.25
CA LYS A 36 11.21 -7.01 1.43
C LYS A 36 10.75 -8.39 1.91
N ILE A 37 9.55 -8.77 1.50
CA ILE A 37 8.95 -10.07 1.82
C ILE A 37 9.55 -11.13 0.89
N ASP A 38 10.14 -12.17 1.47
CA ASP A 38 10.60 -13.33 0.72
C ASP A 38 9.41 -14.23 0.30
N SER A 39 9.65 -15.11 -0.68
CA SER A 39 8.60 -15.99 -1.22
C SER A 39 7.97 -16.94 -0.18
N SER A 40 8.70 -17.32 0.87
CA SER A 40 8.18 -18.21 1.92
C SER A 40 7.21 -17.50 2.84
N LEU A 41 7.51 -16.25 3.21
CA LEU A 41 6.63 -15.39 3.99
C LEU A 41 5.44 -14.93 3.13
N PHE A 42 5.69 -14.60 1.85
CA PHE A 42 4.64 -14.26 0.89
C PHE A 42 3.59 -15.37 0.80
N ALA A 43 4.01 -16.63 0.64
CA ALA A 43 3.10 -17.75 0.54
C ALA A 43 2.20 -17.95 1.79
N LYS A 44 2.67 -17.53 2.97
CA LYS A 44 1.88 -17.59 4.21
C LYS A 44 0.87 -16.46 4.34
N GLN A 45 1.15 -15.32 3.70
CA GLN A 45 0.39 -14.07 3.81
C GLN A 45 -0.49 -13.79 2.58
N TYR A 46 -0.28 -14.51 1.49
CA TYR A 46 -1.09 -14.45 0.28
C TYR A 46 -2.38 -15.25 0.42
N THR A 47 -3.50 -14.60 0.14
CA THR A 47 -4.85 -15.13 0.34
C THR A 47 -5.53 -15.34 -0.99
N ASP A 48 -5.27 -16.50 -1.59
CA ASP A 48 -5.94 -16.96 -2.81
C ASP A 48 -7.25 -17.71 -2.50
N GLY A 49 -8.30 -17.47 -3.30
CA GLY A 49 -9.54 -18.26 -3.31
C GLY A 49 -10.85 -17.46 -3.36
N SER A 50 -11.97 -18.17 -3.51
CA SER A 50 -13.33 -17.60 -3.59
C SER A 50 -13.79 -16.86 -2.33
N ASP A 51 -13.10 -17.06 -1.20
CA ASP A 51 -13.42 -16.48 0.12
C ASP A 51 -12.35 -15.49 0.59
N ASP A 52 -11.62 -14.85 -0.34
CA ASP A 52 -10.55 -13.88 -0.04
C ASP A 52 -11.05 -12.62 0.71
N GLY A 53 -12.37 -12.36 0.70
CA GLY A 53 -12.95 -11.19 1.34
C GLY A 53 -12.40 -9.86 0.80
N GLY A 54 -11.81 -9.84 -0.40
CA GLY A 54 -11.15 -8.67 -0.97
C GLY A 54 -9.78 -8.32 -0.35
N ILE A 55 -9.15 -9.27 0.34
CA ILE A 55 -7.75 -9.19 0.79
C ILE A 55 -6.99 -10.21 -0.07
N ASP A 56 -6.03 -9.78 -0.86
CA ASP A 56 -5.16 -10.68 -1.65
C ASP A 56 -3.86 -11.00 -0.91
N PHE A 57 -3.37 -10.05 -0.11
CA PHE A 57 -2.18 -10.20 0.71
C PHE A 57 -2.27 -9.26 1.90
N TYR A 58 -1.67 -9.65 3.02
CA TYR A 58 -1.62 -8.81 4.22
C TYR A 58 -0.26 -8.86 4.88
N HIS A 59 0.11 -7.78 5.56
CA HIS A 59 1.34 -7.70 6.34
C HIS A 59 1.17 -6.77 7.53
N ILE A 60 1.96 -7.00 8.59
CA ILE A 60 2.03 -6.10 9.74
C ILE A 60 3.49 -5.69 9.90
N GLN A 61 3.73 -4.39 9.92
CA GLN A 61 5.05 -3.82 10.15
C GLN A 61 4.90 -2.69 11.18
N ASP A 62 5.56 -2.83 12.33
CA ASP A 62 5.38 -1.94 13.48
C ASP A 62 3.89 -1.80 13.87
N SER A 63 3.36 -0.57 13.91
CA SER A 63 1.95 -0.26 14.16
C SER A 63 1.13 -0.09 12.87
N THR A 64 1.66 -0.51 11.72
CA THR A 64 0.99 -0.42 10.42
C THR A 64 0.51 -1.78 9.95
N PHE A 65 -0.80 -1.88 9.77
CA PHE A 65 -1.48 -2.98 9.12
C PHE A 65 -1.57 -2.68 7.63
N ILE A 66 -1.15 -3.61 6.78
CA ILE A 66 -1.08 -3.43 5.33
C ILE A 66 -1.94 -4.49 4.67
N ILE A 67 -2.83 -4.06 3.78
CA ILE A 67 -3.66 -4.94 2.95
C ILE A 67 -3.42 -4.59 1.50
N PHE A 68 -3.14 -5.61 0.68
CA PHE A 68 -3.14 -5.46 -0.77
C PHE A 68 -4.44 -5.99 -1.33
N GLN A 69 -5.01 -5.21 -2.25
CA GLN A 69 -6.05 -5.64 -3.16
C GLN A 69 -5.55 -5.41 -4.59
N THR A 70 -5.38 -6.50 -5.33
CA THR A 70 -4.61 -6.56 -6.58
C THR A 70 -5.53 -6.83 -7.76
N LYS A 71 -5.36 -6.09 -8.85
CA LYS A 71 -6.06 -6.32 -10.12
C LYS A 71 -5.10 -6.25 -11.29
N PHE A 72 -4.78 -7.41 -11.87
CA PHE A 72 -4.04 -7.50 -13.11
C PHE A 72 -4.95 -7.30 -14.33
N SER A 73 -4.45 -6.57 -15.32
CA SER A 73 -4.99 -6.47 -16.68
C SER A 73 -3.84 -6.55 -17.69
N ALA A 74 -3.93 -7.49 -18.63
CA ALA A 74 -3.01 -7.59 -19.77
C ALA A 74 -3.11 -6.38 -20.71
N SER A 75 -4.26 -5.71 -20.72
CA SER A 75 -4.55 -4.50 -21.51
C SER A 75 -4.94 -3.37 -20.56
N PRO A 76 -3.96 -2.61 -20.02
CA PRO A 76 -4.22 -1.49 -19.13
C PRO A 76 -5.26 -0.51 -19.67
N ARG A 77 -6.21 -0.12 -18.82
CA ARG A 77 -7.20 0.92 -19.10
C ARG A 77 -7.33 1.85 -17.90
N LYS A 78 -8.10 2.93 -18.06
CA LYS A 78 -8.49 3.77 -16.93
C LYS A 78 -9.46 3.00 -16.02
N ALA A 79 -9.16 2.94 -14.73
CA ALA A 79 -10.02 2.32 -13.74
C ALA A 79 -11.22 3.23 -13.42
N ASN A 80 -12.38 2.61 -13.15
CA ASN A 80 -13.58 3.32 -12.75
C ASN A 80 -13.71 3.33 -11.21
N LEU A 81 -14.14 4.46 -10.65
CA LEU A 81 -14.48 4.58 -9.23
C LEU A 81 -15.44 3.49 -8.74
N SER A 82 -16.51 3.19 -9.49
CA SER A 82 -17.49 2.19 -9.06
C SER A 82 -16.92 0.77 -8.97
N GLU A 83 -15.97 0.44 -9.86
CA GLU A 83 -15.28 -0.84 -9.87
C GLU A 83 -14.40 -0.99 -8.64
N ILE A 84 -13.61 0.03 -8.30
CA ILE A 84 -12.76 0.02 -7.10
C ILE A 84 -13.63 -0.03 -5.84
N LEU A 85 -14.67 0.81 -5.75
CA LEU A 85 -15.57 0.83 -4.59
C LEU A 85 -16.25 -0.52 -4.34
N ARG A 86 -16.62 -1.25 -5.40
CA ARG A 86 -17.19 -2.60 -5.25
C ARG A 86 -16.22 -3.57 -4.59
N GLU A 87 -14.96 -3.57 -5.02
CA GLU A 87 -13.93 -4.45 -4.46
C GLU A 87 -13.55 -4.01 -3.04
N ILE A 88 -13.45 -2.70 -2.78
CA ILE A 88 -13.24 -2.16 -1.43
C ILE A 88 -14.42 -2.47 -0.51
N GLY A 89 -15.65 -2.56 -1.03
CA GLY A 89 -16.82 -3.01 -0.28
C GLY A 89 -16.65 -4.42 0.29
N LYS A 90 -16.03 -5.34 -0.46
CA LYS A 90 -15.71 -6.70 0.04
C LYS A 90 -14.76 -6.64 1.22
N LEU A 91 -13.67 -5.86 1.09
CA LEU A 91 -12.69 -5.64 2.15
C LEU A 91 -13.35 -5.05 3.40
N LYS A 92 -14.19 -4.01 3.26
CA LYS A 92 -14.93 -3.41 4.37
C LYS A 92 -15.77 -4.45 5.12
N ASN A 93 -16.49 -5.30 4.40
CA ASN A 93 -17.30 -6.37 4.99
C ASN A 93 -16.45 -7.40 5.74
N THR A 94 -15.26 -7.72 5.24
CA THR A 94 -14.31 -8.61 5.92
C THR A 94 -13.81 -8.01 7.22
N LEU A 95 -13.42 -6.73 7.19
CA LEU A 95 -12.88 -6.05 8.36
C LEU A 95 -13.94 -5.86 9.46
N THR A 96 -15.22 -5.67 9.10
CA THR A 96 -16.34 -5.61 10.07
C THR A 96 -16.94 -6.96 10.45
N GLY A 97 -16.50 -8.06 9.83
CA GLY A 97 -16.87 -9.43 10.23
C GLY A 97 -18.12 -9.98 9.55
N VAL A 98 -18.59 -9.32 8.50
CA VAL A 98 -19.73 -9.76 7.69
C VAL A 98 -19.31 -10.87 6.70
N ASN A 99 -18.07 -10.83 6.19
CA ASN A 99 -17.55 -11.83 5.25
C ASN A 99 -16.13 -12.28 5.65
N PRO A 100 -15.96 -13.23 6.58
CA PRO A 100 -14.65 -13.56 7.13
C PRO A 100 -13.74 -14.27 6.11
N ASN A 101 -12.51 -13.79 5.96
CA ASN A 101 -11.44 -14.50 5.28
C ASN A 101 -10.69 -15.35 6.31
N ARG A 102 -10.86 -16.69 6.25
CA ARG A 102 -10.24 -17.62 7.20
C ARG A 102 -8.71 -17.59 7.20
N LYS A 103 -8.09 -17.34 6.03
CA LYS A 103 -6.63 -17.28 5.92
C LYS A 103 -6.06 -16.02 6.58
N ALA A 104 -6.83 -14.93 6.61
CA ALA A 104 -6.45 -13.65 7.22
C ALA A 104 -7.08 -13.41 8.61
N GLU A 105 -7.70 -14.42 9.23
CA GLU A 105 -8.48 -14.24 10.46
C GLU A 105 -7.66 -13.68 11.62
N GLU A 106 -6.44 -14.18 11.80
CA GLU A 106 -5.52 -13.69 12.84
C GLU A 106 -5.16 -12.21 12.60
N PHE A 107 -4.80 -11.86 11.37
CA PHE A 107 -4.50 -10.49 10.98
C PHE A 107 -5.69 -9.56 11.23
N VAL A 108 -6.88 -9.92 10.78
CA VAL A 108 -8.10 -9.14 10.99
C VAL A 108 -8.43 -9.00 12.47
N SER A 109 -8.21 -10.05 13.26
CA SER A 109 -8.43 -10.02 14.71
C SER A 109 -7.46 -9.08 15.42
N GLN A 110 -6.18 -9.05 15.01
CA GLN A 110 -5.20 -8.10 15.53
C GLN A 110 -5.58 -6.66 15.16
N LEU A 111 -5.91 -6.40 13.88
CA LEU A 111 -6.37 -5.08 13.43
C LEU A 111 -7.59 -4.59 14.22
N ARG A 112 -8.57 -5.47 14.48
CA ARG A 112 -9.78 -5.13 15.25
C ARG A 112 -9.48 -4.70 16.69
N ARG A 113 -8.37 -5.14 17.28
CA ARG A 113 -7.94 -4.69 18.61
C ARG A 113 -7.36 -3.27 18.56
N GLU A 114 -6.80 -2.89 17.41
CA GLU A 114 -6.14 -1.60 17.19
C GLU A 114 -7.03 -0.52 16.56
N VAL A 115 -8.30 -0.80 16.22
CA VAL A 115 -9.18 0.20 15.55
C VAL A 115 -9.42 1.47 16.37
N ASN A 116 -9.19 1.43 17.69
CA ASN A 116 -9.29 2.58 18.58
C ASN A 116 -7.94 3.23 18.91
N ASN A 117 -6.84 2.72 18.36
CA ASN A 117 -5.50 3.27 18.54
C ASN A 117 -5.21 4.32 17.44
N LYS A 118 -4.97 5.56 17.86
CA LYS A 118 -4.68 6.68 16.95
C LYS A 118 -3.28 6.65 16.35
N ASP A 119 -2.38 5.91 16.97
CA ASP A 119 -0.99 5.73 16.54
C ASP A 119 -0.81 4.52 15.62
N ALA A 120 -1.86 3.69 15.49
CA ALA A 120 -1.92 2.63 14.50
C ALA A 120 -2.40 3.15 13.14
N ASN A 121 -1.95 2.50 12.07
CA ASN A 121 -2.33 2.82 10.70
C ASN A 121 -2.81 1.56 9.98
N LEU A 122 -3.81 1.71 9.12
CA LEU A 122 -4.23 0.72 8.13
C LEU A 122 -3.97 1.28 6.73
N GLU A 123 -3.07 0.66 6.00
CA GLU A 123 -2.80 0.97 4.59
C GLU A 123 -3.52 -0.03 3.70
N ILE A 124 -4.47 0.45 2.91
CA ILE A 124 -5.16 -0.32 1.87
C ILE A 124 -4.50 0.03 0.54
N VAL A 125 -3.66 -0.88 0.05
CA VAL A 125 -2.95 -0.75 -1.22
C VAL A 125 -3.79 -1.35 -2.34
N TRP A 126 -4.22 -0.51 -3.27
CA TRP A 126 -4.80 -0.92 -4.55
C TRP A 126 -3.70 -1.07 -5.60
N LEU A 127 -3.30 -2.31 -5.85
CA LEU A 127 -2.24 -2.68 -6.77
C LEU A 127 -2.83 -3.06 -8.13
N THR A 128 -2.51 -2.34 -9.20
CA THR A 128 -3.08 -2.65 -10.52
C THR A 128 -2.17 -2.25 -11.68
N THR A 129 -2.31 -2.94 -12.80
CA THR A 129 -1.69 -2.53 -14.07
C THR A 129 -2.53 -1.52 -14.85
N ASN A 130 -3.75 -1.22 -14.39
CA ASN A 130 -4.57 -0.13 -14.93
C ASN A 130 -4.03 1.23 -14.50
N VAL A 131 -4.54 2.31 -15.11
CA VAL A 131 -4.25 3.69 -14.69
C VAL A 131 -5.39 4.20 -13.82
N VAL A 132 -5.08 4.88 -12.72
CA VAL A 132 -6.09 5.41 -11.80
C VAL A 132 -5.94 6.91 -11.68
N ASP A 133 -6.96 7.65 -12.13
CA ASP A 133 -6.95 9.10 -12.06
C ASP A 133 -7.05 9.58 -10.58
N GLN A 134 -6.44 10.73 -10.28
CA GLN A 134 -6.42 11.31 -8.94
C GLN A 134 -7.81 11.52 -8.33
N SER A 135 -8.80 11.92 -9.15
CA SER A 135 -10.19 12.09 -8.71
C SER A 135 -10.83 10.77 -8.23
N VAL A 136 -10.43 9.64 -8.81
CA VAL A 136 -10.88 8.31 -8.38
C VAL A 136 -10.27 7.97 -7.03
N LYS A 137 -8.96 8.17 -6.86
CA LYS A 137 -8.26 7.97 -5.58
C LYS A 137 -8.92 8.77 -4.44
N GLU A 138 -9.17 10.06 -4.67
CA GLU A 138 -9.85 10.92 -3.70
C GLU A 138 -11.27 10.47 -3.39
N GLY A 139 -12.01 10.02 -4.41
CA GLY A 139 -13.35 9.45 -4.26
C GLY A 139 -13.37 8.23 -3.34
N VAL A 140 -12.43 7.31 -3.53
CA VAL A 140 -12.30 6.09 -2.70
C VAL A 140 -11.86 6.44 -1.27
N GLN A 141 -10.87 7.32 -1.10
CA GLN A 141 -10.44 7.76 0.24
C GLN A 141 -11.59 8.41 1.01
N LYS A 142 -12.42 9.24 0.35
CA LYS A 142 -13.59 9.86 0.96
C LYS A 142 -14.61 8.81 1.42
N ASP A 143 -14.83 7.77 0.63
CA ASP A 143 -15.72 6.66 0.97
C ASP A 143 -15.16 5.80 2.12
N ILE A 144 -13.85 5.58 2.19
CA ILE A 144 -13.18 4.92 3.32
C ILE A 144 -13.30 5.76 4.60
N ASN A 145 -13.07 7.07 4.52
CA ASN A 145 -13.19 7.97 5.68
C ASN A 145 -14.61 7.99 6.25
N LYS A 146 -15.63 8.00 5.38
CA LYS A 146 -17.04 7.88 5.80
C LYS A 146 -17.31 6.56 6.50
N TRP A 147 -16.84 5.45 5.93
CA TRP A 147 -17.00 4.13 6.52
C TRP A 147 -16.29 4.01 7.88
N ARG A 148 -15.04 4.50 7.98
CA ARG A 148 -14.30 4.58 9.24
C ARG A 148 -15.09 5.32 10.32
N ALA A 149 -15.58 6.52 9.99
CA ALA A 149 -16.36 7.34 10.91
C ALA A 149 -17.68 6.66 11.33
N ALA A 150 -18.37 6.01 10.39
CA ALA A 150 -19.62 5.28 10.68
C ALA A 150 -19.42 4.10 11.65
N ASN A 151 -18.22 3.50 11.67
CA ASN A 151 -17.86 2.44 12.61
C ASN A 151 -17.20 2.95 13.90
N GLY A 152 -17.03 4.27 14.06
CA GLY A 152 -16.40 4.86 15.25
C GLY A 152 -14.91 4.57 15.40
N TRP A 153 -14.24 4.15 14.32
CA TRP A 153 -12.81 3.79 14.36
C TRP A 153 -11.93 5.03 14.42
N GLN A 154 -10.90 4.97 15.28
CA GLN A 154 -9.92 6.03 15.49
C GLN A 154 -8.59 5.79 14.76
N ILE A 155 -8.34 4.55 14.31
CA ILE A 155 -7.19 4.19 13.48
C ILE A 155 -7.13 5.06 12.21
N ASN A 156 -5.93 5.42 11.77
CA ASN A 156 -5.77 6.09 10.48
C ASN A 156 -5.91 5.06 9.36
N ILE A 157 -6.67 5.40 8.31
CA ILE A 157 -6.84 4.51 7.16
C ILE A 157 -6.49 5.25 5.88
N ASP A 158 -5.48 4.76 5.17
CA ASP A 158 -4.98 5.33 3.95
C ASP A 158 -5.24 4.42 2.76
N PHE A 159 -5.76 5.01 1.69
CA PHE A 159 -5.92 4.36 0.41
C PHE A 159 -4.76 4.73 -0.51
N ILE A 160 -3.87 3.76 -0.73
CA ILE A 160 -2.68 3.92 -1.54
C ILE A 160 -2.94 3.25 -2.88
N VAL A 161 -2.72 3.96 -3.97
CA VAL A 161 -2.88 3.42 -5.31
C VAL A 161 -1.50 3.18 -5.90
N VAL A 162 -1.27 1.96 -6.37
CA VAL A 162 -0.08 1.54 -7.10
C VAL A 162 -0.55 1.09 -8.47
N ASP A 163 -0.67 2.06 -9.37
CA ASP A 163 -1.15 1.87 -10.73
C ASP A 163 0.00 1.65 -11.72
N LYS A 164 -0.31 1.60 -13.02
CA LYS A 164 0.70 1.42 -14.08
C LYS A 164 1.89 2.37 -13.95
N HIS A 165 1.65 3.66 -13.72
CA HIS A 165 2.71 4.66 -13.64
C HIS A 165 3.53 4.52 -12.36
N THR A 166 2.86 4.17 -11.26
CA THR A 166 3.54 3.92 -9.99
C THR A 166 4.43 2.67 -10.07
N LEU A 167 3.99 1.62 -10.76
CA LEU A 167 4.80 0.41 -11.01
C LEU A 167 6.08 0.70 -11.78
N GLU A 168 6.06 1.67 -12.70
CA GLU A 168 7.26 2.08 -13.45
C GLU A 168 8.34 2.59 -12.50
N ASN A 169 7.95 3.44 -11.56
CA ASN A 169 8.84 3.97 -10.53
C ASN A 169 9.35 2.86 -9.61
N VAL A 170 8.50 1.90 -9.24
CA VAL A 170 8.93 0.75 -8.42
C VAL A 170 9.95 -0.11 -9.14
N ILE A 171 9.77 -0.36 -10.44
CA ILE A 171 10.74 -1.09 -11.26
C ILE A 171 12.04 -0.31 -11.37
N TYR A 172 11.96 1.00 -11.58
CA TYR A 172 13.12 1.88 -11.60
C TYR A 172 13.89 1.82 -10.28
N ASP A 173 13.18 1.91 -9.15
CA ASP A 173 13.74 1.88 -7.80
C ASP A 173 14.47 0.55 -7.56
N VAL A 174 13.81 -0.58 -7.83
CA VAL A 174 14.39 -1.92 -7.67
C VAL A 174 15.68 -2.08 -8.48
N LYS A 175 15.72 -1.58 -9.71
CA LYS A 175 16.91 -1.66 -10.57
C LYS A 175 18.09 -0.83 -10.08
N HIS A 176 17.82 0.29 -9.45
CA HIS A 176 18.85 1.23 -9.00
C HIS A 176 19.11 1.13 -7.49
N GLY A 177 18.69 0.02 -6.87
CA GLY A 177 18.91 -0.23 -5.46
C GLY A 177 18.13 0.69 -4.51
N TYR A 178 17.19 1.50 -5.02
CA TYR A 178 16.32 2.29 -4.15
C TYR A 178 15.26 1.38 -3.55
N ILE A 179 15.17 1.45 -2.23
CA ILE A 179 14.09 0.80 -1.49
C ILE A 179 13.46 1.93 -0.70
N PRO A 180 12.34 2.51 -1.16
CA PRO A 180 11.63 3.42 -0.28
C PRO A 180 11.31 2.66 1.02
N TYR A 181 11.37 3.32 2.18
CA TYR A 181 10.91 2.74 3.44
C TYR A 181 9.40 2.52 3.40
N THR A 182 8.94 1.32 3.74
CA THR A 182 7.50 0.98 3.87
C THR A 182 7.05 1.19 5.31
N GLY A 183 5.91 1.87 5.47
CA GLY A 183 5.38 2.31 6.76
C GLY A 183 5.42 3.82 6.94
N LYS A 184 4.62 4.32 7.87
CA LYS A 184 4.60 5.74 8.24
C LYS A 184 5.34 5.92 9.56
N LYS A 185 6.32 6.81 9.57
CA LYS A 185 6.88 7.35 10.80
C LYS A 185 6.34 8.77 10.96
N THR A 186 5.77 9.06 12.13
CA THR A 186 5.15 10.36 12.41
C THR A 186 6.17 11.30 13.04
N LEU A 187 6.24 12.53 12.54
CA LEU A 187 6.91 13.64 13.22
C LEU A 187 5.85 14.58 13.75
N LYS A 188 5.95 14.93 15.02
CA LYS A 188 5.17 16.02 15.60
C LYS A 188 5.96 17.30 15.37
N LEU A 189 5.43 18.17 14.51
CA LEU A 189 6.01 19.46 14.20
C LEU A 189 5.12 20.55 14.81
N GLU A 190 5.71 21.45 15.57
CA GLU A 190 5.05 22.63 16.10
C GLU A 190 4.75 23.65 14.98
N PRO A 191 3.75 24.53 15.16
CA PRO A 191 3.54 25.66 14.26
C PRO A 191 4.85 26.46 14.05
N ALA A 192 5.16 26.82 12.80
CA ALA A 192 6.41 27.43 12.33
C ALA A 192 7.63 26.50 12.16
N GLN A 193 7.54 25.20 12.47
CA GLN A 193 8.58 24.21 12.12
C GLN A 193 8.44 23.63 10.71
N TRP A 194 7.36 23.97 10.01
CA TRP A 194 7.13 23.56 8.63
C TRP A 194 6.38 24.62 7.85
N MET A 195 6.55 24.59 6.53
CA MET A 195 5.83 25.43 5.58
C MET A 195 5.43 24.61 4.35
N GLU A 196 4.25 24.88 3.86
CA GLU A 196 3.80 24.44 2.54
C GLU A 196 4.18 25.49 1.51
N ASN A 197 4.78 25.06 0.41
CA ASN A 197 5.05 25.91 -0.72
C ASN A 197 4.56 25.24 -2.01
N ARG A 198 3.81 25.99 -2.81
CA ARG A 198 3.33 25.55 -4.12
C ARG A 198 3.98 26.44 -5.17
N TRP A 199 4.94 25.86 -5.89
CA TRP A 199 5.67 26.57 -6.91
C TRP A 199 4.75 26.84 -8.10
N VAL A 200 4.40 28.11 -8.32
CA VAL A 200 3.38 28.52 -9.31
C VAL A 200 3.73 28.08 -10.72
N GLU A 201 5.01 28.05 -11.06
CA GLU A 201 5.52 27.75 -12.40
C GLU A 201 5.56 26.24 -12.71
N THR A 202 5.88 25.42 -11.71
CA THR A 202 6.02 23.96 -11.87
C THR A 202 4.83 23.17 -11.34
N ASN A 203 3.92 23.84 -10.63
CA ASN A 203 2.80 23.25 -9.89
C ASN A 203 3.23 22.17 -8.87
N ILE A 204 4.51 22.17 -8.49
CA ILE A 204 5.05 21.25 -7.50
C ILE A 204 4.61 21.73 -6.11
N TYR A 205 3.85 20.87 -5.43
CA TYR A 205 3.57 21.02 -4.01
C TYR A 205 4.77 20.46 -3.22
N SER A 206 5.31 21.28 -2.32
CA SER A 206 6.44 20.94 -1.48
C SER A 206 6.13 21.27 -0.03
N VAL A 207 6.53 20.39 0.88
CA VAL A 207 6.52 20.63 2.31
C VAL A 207 7.97 20.74 2.75
N VAL A 208 8.33 21.87 3.34
CA VAL A 208 9.68 22.09 3.90
C VAL A 208 9.52 22.14 5.40
N CYS A 209 10.30 21.34 6.13
CA CYS A 209 10.29 21.33 7.59
C CYS A 209 11.70 21.31 8.16
N THR A 210 11.84 21.86 9.36
CA THR A 210 13.07 21.80 10.16
C THR A 210 12.83 20.82 11.29
N VAL A 211 13.59 19.74 11.31
CA VAL A 211 13.45 18.66 12.29
C VAL A 211 14.75 18.43 13.03
N ASN A 212 14.68 18.20 14.34
CA ASN A 212 15.85 17.77 15.09
C ASN A 212 16.19 16.33 14.66
N VAL A 213 17.44 16.10 14.27
CA VAL A 213 17.90 14.77 13.83
C VAL A 213 17.65 13.69 14.88
N ASN A 214 17.71 14.03 16.17
CA ASN A 214 17.43 13.09 17.25
C ASN A 214 15.97 12.61 17.27
N ASP A 215 15.02 13.43 16.82
CA ASP A 215 13.62 13.04 16.74
C ASP A 215 13.38 12.07 15.57
N LEU A 216 14.16 12.17 14.49
CA LEU A 216 14.20 11.18 13.41
C LEU A 216 14.88 9.89 13.85
N LEU A 217 16.01 9.99 14.57
CA LEU A 217 16.78 8.83 15.01
C LEU A 217 16.00 7.95 16.00
N ARG A 218 15.07 8.52 16.77
CA ARG A 218 14.14 7.77 17.64
C ARG A 218 13.23 6.81 16.90
N TRP A 219 13.09 6.92 15.58
CA TRP A 219 12.34 5.97 14.79
C TRP A 219 13.01 4.59 14.68
N PHE A 220 14.30 4.53 14.99
CA PHE A 220 15.13 3.36 14.81
C PHE A 220 15.64 2.87 16.17
N ASN A 221 15.44 1.59 16.43
CA ASN A 221 15.94 0.94 17.64
C ASN A 221 17.36 0.39 17.44
N THR A 222 17.77 0.21 16.19
CA THR A 222 19.02 -0.43 15.80
C THR A 222 19.68 0.32 14.65
N TRP A 223 21.01 0.20 14.51
CA TRP A 223 21.73 0.85 13.40
C TRP A 223 21.37 0.19 12.06
N GLU A 224 21.05 -1.11 12.05
CA GLU A 224 20.59 -1.86 10.88
C GLU A 224 19.25 -1.34 10.35
N GLU A 225 18.39 -0.77 11.20
CA GLU A 225 17.15 -0.12 10.76
C GLU A 225 17.44 1.23 10.08
N ILE A 226 18.42 1.99 10.57
CA ILE A 226 18.86 3.25 9.96
C ILE A 226 19.43 2.97 8.55
N ASP A 227 20.29 1.97 8.46
CA ASP A 227 20.93 1.58 7.20
C ASP A 227 19.88 1.14 6.17
N ARG A 228 18.91 0.31 6.58
CA ARG A 228 17.77 -0.07 5.74
C ARG A 228 16.85 1.09 5.36
N PHE A 229 16.77 2.13 6.19
CA PHE A 229 15.93 3.31 5.92
C PHE A 229 16.59 4.28 4.94
N LEU A 230 17.92 4.42 4.98
CA LEU A 230 18.69 5.41 4.21
C LEU A 230 19.25 4.86 2.89
N GLN A 231 19.26 3.55 2.68
CA GLN A 231 19.98 2.96 1.55
C GLN A 231 19.29 3.17 0.19
N LYS A 232 20.02 3.88 -0.68
CA LYS A 232 20.43 3.35 -1.98
C LYS A 232 21.33 2.13 -1.73
N MET A 233 21.00 0.96 -2.28
CA MET A 233 21.99 -0.10 -2.50
C MET A 233 22.87 0.24 -3.72
#